data_AF-A0A7S0DGI1-F1
#
_entry.id   AF-A0A7S0DGI1-F1
#
_cell.length_a   1.000
_cell.length_b   1.000
_cell.length_c   1.000
_cell.angle_alpha   90.00
_cell.angle_beta   90.00
_cell.angle_gamma   90.00
#
_symmetry.space_group_name_H-M   'P 1'
#
loop_
_entity.id
_entity.type
_entity.pdbx_description
1 polymer ?
#
loop_
_entity_poly.entity_id
_entity_poly.type
_entity_poly.pdbx_seq_one_letter_code
_entity_poly.pdbx_strand_id
1 'polypeptide(L)'
;GEPPGRMAPALLELLDFCVGLLLFLPLCTATWRLLQGSLNFDPGKWPMVKRALSFLSTSIILTCSSVFRMLALFNYCAVILECVSLCVLHDPQYSLAFYLSLSCTIGLACQLKWSVVSPRPAMELMEIWLIATLQCTLLMTSRSDFGLALMWFNYGIAKFGLCAWSFHLLTNVECAREFFHLIFNPSQSFSDIENQSLRRKGVAAVVICVVLWRGWEVCNLHPWTNTFKNDGRYLSIQARSSFESAKAAHRAEMYYLSQLPHIEASINNFTLHPYFTKTEVWAGIRLEDIIIQRAKSFTLQFDTTGATGYKIEKDKCYMLNFLAAHRIEIPEIIGIYKDREVFFKRLVELKASMNTTKYPIFAKACHLTQGGDKGTTIVNSASRLTMELFPWAEQKWDQVARDDNRPWSENMNRLLANLEPGIALQRKFDGFRLSPNHTPLEVKVEVVWGRAYLGLFADFHDIVALRDGTFEFTDRTRYSPDHYTVGNHPDTRLLWLQDEGHMRSVWALAESVARAIGVGELRVDIFIDPVRPAHPAVNEISLCSGHNYFFHSTYLAEAWAGPLLAGKYNQEKARSGLNSGWIGESTIKNLKNTAGRIWKAPRVRNTTKEVWEI
;
A
#
# COMPACT_ATOMS: atom_id res chain seq x y z
N GLY A 1 -17.19 18.85 -17.42
CA GLY A 1 -17.41 18.16 -18.69
C GLY A 1 -18.30 16.97 -18.49
N GLU A 2 -19.57 17.20 -18.18
CA GLU A 2 -20.60 16.16 -18.14
C GLU A 2 -21.63 16.40 -19.25
N PRO A 3 -22.32 15.37 -19.74
CA PRO A 3 -23.22 15.52 -20.88
C PRO A 3 -24.51 16.25 -20.50
N PRO A 4 -25.17 16.95 -21.46
CA PRO A 4 -26.25 17.92 -21.19
C PRO A 4 -27.57 17.31 -20.68
N GLY A 5 -27.65 16.00 -20.47
CA GLY A 5 -28.90 15.29 -20.20
C GLY A 5 -29.39 15.30 -18.75
N ARG A 6 -28.58 15.79 -17.79
CA ARG A 6 -28.90 15.72 -16.35
C ARG A 6 -29.16 17.05 -15.65
N MET A 7 -28.99 18.19 -16.34
CA MET A 7 -29.27 19.52 -15.78
C MET A 7 -30.75 19.93 -15.84
N ALA A 8 -31.57 19.23 -16.64
CA ALA A 8 -32.96 19.63 -16.88
C ALA A 8 -33.90 19.56 -15.65
N PRO A 9 -33.83 18.55 -14.76
CA PRO A 9 -34.77 18.45 -13.64
C PRO A 9 -34.56 19.54 -12.57
N ALA A 10 -33.32 19.81 -12.20
CA ALA A 10 -32.99 20.84 -11.21
C ALA A 10 -33.32 22.26 -11.70
N LEU A 11 -33.20 22.51 -13.01
CA LEU A 11 -33.60 23.79 -13.60
C LEU A 11 -35.12 23.98 -13.62
N LEU A 12 -35.88 22.89 -13.81
CA LEU A 12 -37.34 22.87 -13.78
C LEU A 12 -37.90 23.12 -12.37
N GLU A 13 -37.31 22.50 -11.34
CA GLU A 13 -37.72 22.75 -9.95
C GLU A 13 -37.44 24.19 -9.49
N LEU A 14 -36.32 24.77 -9.94
CA LEU A 14 -36.00 26.18 -9.69
C LEU A 14 -37.01 27.12 -10.38
N LEU A 15 -37.43 26.78 -11.59
CA LEU A 15 -38.43 27.53 -12.35
C LEU A 15 -39.82 27.47 -11.70
N ASP A 16 -40.26 26.29 -11.24
CA ASP A 16 -41.54 26.12 -10.53
C ASP A 16 -41.56 26.90 -9.20
N PHE A 17 -40.43 26.93 -8.48
CA PHE A 17 -40.28 27.76 -7.28
C PHE A 17 -40.39 29.25 -7.59
N CYS A 18 -39.73 29.73 -8.65
CA CYS A 18 -39.80 31.13 -9.07
C CYS A 18 -41.22 31.53 -9.54
N VAL A 19 -41.94 30.64 -10.23
CA VAL A 19 -43.33 30.86 -10.64
C VAL A 19 -44.26 30.92 -9.43
N GLY A 20 -44.08 30.03 -8.43
CA GLY A 20 -44.80 30.10 -7.16
C GLY A 20 -44.60 31.43 -6.42
N LEU A 21 -43.37 31.94 -6.43
CA LEU A 21 -43.02 33.23 -5.81
C LEU A 21 -43.70 34.42 -6.52
N LEU A 22 -43.75 34.39 -7.85
CA LEU A 22 -44.36 35.43 -8.68
C LEU A 22 -45.89 35.46 -8.56
N LEU A 23 -46.53 34.34 -8.22
CA LEU A 23 -47.98 34.25 -8.02
C LEU A 23 -48.43 34.58 -6.58
N PHE A 24 -47.56 34.36 -5.58
CA PHE A 24 -47.90 34.60 -4.18
C PHE A 24 -47.92 36.10 -3.81
N LEU A 25 -46.99 36.89 -4.36
CA LEU A 25 -46.88 38.33 -4.11
C LEU A 25 -48.14 39.13 -4.54
N PRO A 26 -48.71 38.92 -5.74
CA PRO A 26 -49.97 39.54 -6.13
C PRO A 26 -51.14 39.16 -5.23
N LEU A 27 -51.19 37.91 -4.74
CA LEU A 27 -52.27 37.41 -3.89
C LEU A 27 -52.27 38.07 -2.50
N CYS A 28 -51.09 38.23 -1.89
CA CYS A 28 -50.94 38.98 -0.64
C CYS A 28 -51.32 40.46 -0.82
N THR A 29 -50.95 41.05 -1.97
CA THR A 29 -51.27 42.45 -2.28
C THR A 29 -52.77 42.66 -2.53
N ALA A 30 -53.44 41.70 -3.17
CA ALA A 30 -54.89 41.71 -3.39
C ALA A 30 -55.66 41.52 -2.06
N THR A 31 -55.21 40.61 -1.20
CA THR A 31 -55.80 40.36 0.12
C THR A 31 -55.67 41.60 1.03
N TRP A 32 -54.53 42.29 0.97
CA TRP A 32 -54.32 43.56 1.67
C TRP A 32 -55.27 44.67 1.20
N ARG A 33 -55.51 44.78 -0.12
CA ARG A 33 -56.47 45.75 -0.68
C ARG A 33 -57.93 45.43 -0.34
N LEU A 34 -58.29 44.15 -0.29
CA LEU A 34 -59.61 43.71 0.16
C LEU A 34 -59.87 44.02 1.63
N LEU A 35 -58.86 43.87 2.50
CA LEU A 35 -58.93 44.25 3.91
C LEU A 35 -59.04 45.77 4.12
N GLN A 36 -58.49 46.59 3.21
CA GLN A 36 -58.68 48.05 3.25
C GLN A 36 -60.07 48.50 2.80
N GLY A 37 -60.74 47.75 1.92
CA GLY A 37 -62.06 48.12 1.37
C GLY A 37 -63.27 47.69 2.21
N SER A 38 -63.10 46.80 3.20
CA SER A 38 -64.20 46.12 3.89
C SER A 38 -64.50 46.62 5.31
N LEU A 39 -63.83 47.68 5.77
CA LEU A 39 -63.94 48.18 7.15
C LEU A 39 -64.49 49.61 7.17
N ASN A 40 -65.82 49.75 7.32
CA ASN A 40 -66.45 51.03 7.68
C ASN A 40 -66.14 51.33 9.15
N PHE A 41 -65.18 52.22 9.40
CA PHE A 41 -64.79 52.63 10.75
C PHE A 41 -64.77 54.14 10.95
N ASP A 42 -65.16 54.53 12.16
CA ASP A 42 -65.27 55.87 12.71
C ASP A 42 -63.94 56.68 12.61
N PRO A 43 -63.94 57.88 11.98
CA PRO A 43 -62.74 58.72 11.80
C PRO A 43 -62.02 59.11 13.10
N GLY A 44 -62.69 59.07 14.27
CA GLY A 44 -62.10 59.44 15.55
C GLY A 44 -61.03 58.47 16.08
N LYS A 45 -60.97 57.23 15.58
CA LYS A 45 -60.03 56.18 16.04
C LYS A 45 -58.81 55.98 15.13
N TRP A 46 -58.68 56.80 14.08
CA TRP A 46 -57.67 56.66 13.03
C TRP A 46 -56.21 56.59 13.53
N PRO A 47 -55.75 57.39 14.52
CA PRO A 47 -54.35 57.35 14.95
C PRO A 47 -53.96 56.04 15.67
N MET A 48 -54.89 55.40 16.40
CA MET A 48 -54.64 54.13 17.09
C MET A 48 -54.67 52.95 16.14
N VAL A 49 -55.63 52.92 15.21
CA VAL A 49 -55.73 51.85 14.20
C VAL A 49 -54.54 51.91 13.23
N LYS A 50 -54.08 53.11 12.85
CA LYS A 50 -52.89 53.28 12.01
C LYS A 50 -51.61 52.81 12.70
N ARG A 51 -51.46 53.02 14.02
CA ARG A 51 -50.35 52.46 14.81
C ARG A 51 -50.45 50.95 14.98
N ALA A 52 -51.63 50.41 15.27
CA ALA A 52 -51.85 48.97 15.41
C ALA A 52 -51.60 48.23 14.09
N LEU A 53 -52.07 48.77 12.96
CA LEU A 53 -51.82 48.20 11.63
C LEU A 53 -50.38 48.39 11.15
N SER A 54 -49.72 49.50 11.51
CA SER A 54 -48.28 49.68 11.26
C SER A 54 -47.45 48.70 12.08
N PHE A 55 -47.83 48.45 13.34
CA PHE A 55 -47.16 47.46 14.18
C PHE A 55 -47.40 46.04 13.67
N LEU A 56 -48.64 45.70 13.33
CA LEU A 56 -49.00 44.38 12.80
C LEU A 56 -48.34 44.11 11.43
N SER A 57 -48.32 45.10 10.53
CA SER A 57 -47.62 44.96 9.23
C SER A 57 -46.10 44.84 9.40
N THR A 58 -45.50 45.60 10.32
CA THR A 58 -44.07 45.48 10.62
C THR A 58 -43.74 44.13 11.26
N SER A 59 -44.57 43.65 12.19
CA SER A 59 -44.44 42.32 12.78
C SER A 59 -44.64 41.21 11.75
N ILE A 60 -45.66 41.29 10.88
CA ILE A 60 -45.86 40.31 9.80
C ILE A 60 -44.70 40.33 8.81
N ILE A 61 -44.20 41.50 8.41
CA ILE A 61 -43.04 41.60 7.51
C ILE A 61 -41.77 41.06 8.17
N LEU A 62 -41.54 41.35 9.45
CA LEU A 62 -40.38 40.83 10.18
C LEU A 62 -40.49 39.31 10.43
N THR A 63 -41.67 38.81 10.78
CA THR A 63 -41.91 37.38 10.97
C THR A 63 -41.84 36.64 9.64
N CYS A 64 -42.46 37.13 8.57
CA CYS A 64 -42.36 36.55 7.24
C CYS A 64 -40.93 36.62 6.69
N SER A 65 -40.19 37.71 6.91
CA SER A 65 -38.76 37.83 6.54
C SER A 65 -37.88 36.86 7.34
N SER A 66 -38.17 36.66 8.62
CA SER A 66 -37.45 35.72 9.48
C SER A 66 -37.76 34.27 9.12
N VAL A 67 -39.02 33.95 8.80
CA VAL A 67 -39.45 32.64 8.30
C VAL A 67 -38.88 32.39 6.91
N PHE A 68 -38.87 33.37 6.01
CA PHE A 68 -38.23 33.25 4.70
C PHE A 68 -36.72 33.05 4.81
N ARG A 69 -36.05 33.77 5.71
CA ARG A 69 -34.61 33.56 5.96
C ARG A 69 -34.35 32.19 6.57
N MET A 70 -35.21 31.70 7.46
CA MET A 70 -35.11 30.34 7.99
C MET A 70 -35.35 29.28 6.91
N LEU A 71 -36.39 29.43 6.09
CA LEU A 71 -36.70 28.49 5.00
C LEU A 71 -35.64 28.53 3.89
N ALA A 72 -35.09 29.71 3.58
CA ALA A 72 -33.95 29.85 2.67
C ALA A 72 -32.69 29.19 3.25
N LEU A 73 -32.44 29.34 4.56
CA LEU A 73 -31.35 28.65 5.24
C LEU A 73 -31.59 27.13 5.26
N PHE A 74 -32.82 26.68 5.47
CA PHE A 74 -33.20 25.26 5.47
C PHE A 74 -33.03 24.64 4.08
N ASN A 75 -33.49 25.31 3.02
CA ASN A 75 -33.30 24.86 1.64
C ASN A 75 -31.83 24.92 1.22
N TYR A 76 -31.08 25.94 1.65
CA TYR A 76 -29.63 26.01 1.41
C TYR A 76 -28.90 24.86 2.12
N CYS A 77 -29.27 24.53 3.36
CA CYS A 77 -28.74 23.37 4.08
C CYS A 77 -29.16 22.04 3.43
N ALA A 78 -30.38 21.92 2.91
CA ALA A 78 -30.86 20.71 2.22
C ALA A 78 -30.12 20.47 0.90
N VAL A 79 -29.94 21.51 0.09
CA VAL A 79 -29.15 21.45 -1.15
C VAL A 79 -27.68 21.12 -0.86
N ILE A 80 -27.12 21.67 0.23
CA ILE A 80 -25.77 21.32 0.67
C ILE A 80 -25.68 19.85 1.10
N LEU A 81 -26.66 19.33 1.86
CA LEU A 81 -26.71 17.94 2.28
C LEU A 81 -26.83 16.97 1.10
N GLU A 82 -27.59 17.34 0.08
CA GLU A 82 -27.76 16.57 -1.15
C GLU A 82 -26.47 16.59 -2.00
N CYS A 83 -25.82 17.74 -2.14
CA CYS A 83 -24.49 17.87 -2.76
C CYS A 83 -23.42 17.08 -2.00
N VAL A 84 -23.44 17.07 -0.66
CA VAL A 84 -22.54 16.25 0.17
C VAL A 84 -22.79 14.77 -0.06
N SER A 85 -24.05 14.34 -0.14
CA SER A 85 -24.42 12.95 -0.40
C SER A 85 -23.94 12.47 -1.78
N LEU A 86 -24.03 13.33 -2.79
CA LEU A 86 -23.54 13.05 -4.15
C LEU A 86 -22.01 13.04 -4.25
N CYS A 87 -21.31 13.95 -3.55
CA CYS A 87 -19.85 13.98 -3.53
C CYS A 87 -19.23 12.81 -2.75
N VAL A 88 -19.84 12.42 -1.62
CA VAL A 88 -19.37 11.29 -0.78
C VAL A 88 -19.48 9.93 -1.50
N LEU A 89 -20.40 9.81 -2.47
CA LEU A 89 -20.54 8.58 -3.27
C LEU A 89 -19.48 8.40 -4.36
N HIS A 90 -18.77 9.47 -4.74
CA HIS A 90 -17.88 9.44 -5.91
C HIS A 90 -16.40 9.68 -5.60
N ASP A 91 -16.04 10.42 -4.55
CA ASP A 91 -14.63 10.54 -4.12
C ASP A 91 -14.51 11.03 -2.65
N PRO A 92 -13.98 10.21 -1.71
CA PRO A 92 -13.86 10.55 -0.30
C PRO A 92 -13.01 11.80 -0.02
N GLN A 93 -12.06 12.17 -0.89
CA GLN A 93 -11.08 13.23 -0.60
C GLN A 93 -11.70 14.64 -0.65
N TYR A 94 -12.72 14.84 -1.49
CA TYR A 94 -13.41 16.13 -1.62
C TYR A 94 -14.38 16.41 -0.46
N SER A 95 -14.82 15.36 0.25
CA SER A 95 -15.73 15.50 1.40
C SER A 95 -15.08 16.21 2.60
N LEU A 96 -13.77 16.02 2.80
CA LEU A 96 -13.04 16.57 3.94
C LEU A 96 -12.84 18.09 3.85
N ALA A 97 -12.37 18.59 2.70
CA ALA A 97 -12.13 20.02 2.49
C ALA A 97 -13.43 20.82 2.55
N PHE A 98 -14.51 20.24 1.99
CA PHE A 98 -15.84 20.85 2.02
C PHE A 98 -16.45 20.86 3.42
N TYR A 99 -16.30 19.78 4.21
CA TYR A 99 -16.82 19.69 5.58
C TYR A 99 -16.08 20.63 6.55
N LEU A 100 -14.76 20.74 6.42
CA LEU A 100 -13.96 21.70 7.20
C LEU A 100 -14.33 23.14 6.85
N SER A 101 -14.54 23.45 5.56
CA SER A 101 -15.01 24.77 5.13
C SER A 101 -16.39 25.09 5.69
N LEU A 102 -17.35 24.16 5.60
CA LEU A 102 -18.72 24.36 6.09
C LEU A 102 -18.76 24.54 7.61
N SER A 103 -17.99 23.75 8.35
CA SER A 103 -17.90 23.83 9.81
C SER A 103 -17.25 25.15 10.27
N CYS A 104 -16.20 25.61 9.58
CA CYS A 104 -15.59 26.92 9.84
C CYS A 104 -16.53 28.07 9.50
N THR A 105 -17.26 28.00 8.38
CA THR A 105 -18.22 29.04 7.98
C THR A 105 -19.40 29.14 8.95
N ILE A 106 -19.94 28.01 9.42
CA ILE A 106 -21.02 28.00 10.42
C ILE A 106 -20.51 28.49 11.78
N GLY A 107 -19.30 28.08 12.19
CA GLY A 107 -18.65 28.57 13.41
C GLY A 107 -18.43 30.10 13.39
N LEU A 108 -17.94 30.65 12.27
CA LEU A 108 -17.78 32.09 12.08
C LEU A 108 -19.13 32.82 12.06
N ALA A 109 -20.15 32.26 11.41
CA ALA A 109 -21.48 32.85 11.34
C ALA A 109 -22.16 32.90 12.72
N CYS A 110 -21.96 31.88 13.56
CA CYS A 110 -22.42 31.86 14.95
C CYS A 110 -21.68 32.88 15.82
N GLN A 111 -20.35 33.03 15.67
CA GLN A 111 -19.58 34.06 16.38
C GLN A 111 -19.99 35.49 15.97
N LEU A 112 -20.23 35.74 14.68
CA LEU A 112 -20.64 37.06 14.17
C LEU A 112 -22.07 37.44 14.56
N LYS A 113 -22.96 36.48 14.82
CA LYS A 113 -24.33 36.74 15.32
C LYS A 113 -24.40 36.95 16.84
N TRP A 114 -23.45 36.37 17.59
CA TRP A 114 -23.41 36.45 19.05
C TRP A 114 -23.13 37.85 19.58
N SER A 115 -22.49 38.71 18.77
CA SER A 115 -22.22 40.10 19.13
C SER A 115 -23.42 41.05 18.97
N VAL A 116 -24.57 40.59 18.44
CA VAL A 116 -25.67 41.50 18.01
C VAL A 116 -27.07 41.11 18.50
N VAL A 117 -27.32 39.92 19.08
CA VAL A 117 -28.71 39.48 19.42
C VAL A 117 -28.83 38.84 20.80
N SER A 118 -30.01 38.98 21.41
CA SER A 118 -30.49 38.35 22.66
C SER A 118 -30.11 36.85 22.80
N PRO A 119 -29.94 36.30 24.02
CA PRO A 119 -29.40 34.95 24.24
C PRO A 119 -30.27 33.79 23.71
N ARG A 120 -31.58 33.99 23.52
CA ARG A 120 -32.53 32.90 23.25
C ARG A 120 -32.41 32.30 21.83
N PRO A 121 -32.39 33.11 20.75
CA PRO A 121 -32.19 32.59 19.39
C PRO A 121 -30.81 31.96 19.17
N ALA A 122 -29.80 32.37 19.94
CA ALA A 122 -28.46 31.78 19.88
C ALA A 122 -28.45 30.35 20.47
N MET A 123 -29.24 30.09 21.52
CA MET A 123 -29.38 28.74 22.07
C MET A 123 -30.11 27.79 21.12
N GLU A 124 -31.19 28.25 20.48
CA GLU A 124 -31.92 27.43 19.50
C GLU A 124 -31.04 27.07 18.29
N LEU A 125 -30.21 28.01 17.81
CA LEU A 125 -29.23 27.73 16.75
C LEU A 125 -28.12 26.77 17.19
N MET A 126 -27.68 26.85 18.45
CA MET A 126 -26.66 25.95 18.99
C MET A 126 -27.21 24.54 19.19
N GLU A 127 -28.48 24.41 19.60
CA GLU A 127 -29.18 23.12 19.71
C GLU A 127 -29.38 22.46 18.34
N ILE A 128 -29.80 23.24 17.33
CA ILE A 128 -29.91 22.76 15.94
C ILE A 128 -28.53 22.33 15.40
N TRP A 129 -27.47 23.11 15.67
CA TRP A 129 -26.11 22.75 15.29
C TRP A 129 -25.64 21.46 15.98
N LEU A 130 -25.93 21.30 17.28
CA LEU A 130 -25.59 20.09 18.02
C LEU A 130 -26.31 18.86 17.44
N ILE A 131 -27.60 18.98 17.15
CA ILE A 131 -28.43 17.90 16.60
C ILE A 131 -27.96 17.50 15.19
N ALA A 132 -27.74 18.48 14.31
CA ALA A 132 -27.25 18.23 12.95
C ALA A 132 -25.85 17.58 12.96
N THR A 133 -24.98 18.04 13.86
CA THR A 133 -23.64 17.47 14.03
C THR A 133 -23.72 16.04 14.58
N LEU A 134 -24.62 15.77 15.53
CA LEU A 134 -24.84 14.42 16.07
C LEU A 134 -25.38 13.45 15.00
N GLN A 135 -26.35 13.89 14.19
CA GLN A 135 -26.96 13.09 13.13
C GLN A 135 -25.97 12.76 12.01
N CYS A 136 -25.18 13.74 11.55
CA CYS A 136 -24.11 13.51 10.56
C CYS A 136 -23.01 12.58 11.12
N THR A 137 -22.67 12.72 12.40
CA THR A 137 -21.71 11.85 13.08
C THR A 137 -22.22 10.40 13.17
N LEU A 138 -23.49 10.20 13.51
CA LEU A 138 -24.13 8.87 13.57
C LEU A 138 -24.24 8.20 12.19
N LEU A 139 -24.40 8.98 11.12
CA LEU A 139 -24.37 8.46 9.74
C LEU A 139 -22.96 8.01 9.33
N MET A 140 -21.92 8.73 9.77
CA MET A 140 -20.51 8.46 9.44
C MET A 140 -19.88 7.34 10.29
N THR A 141 -20.31 7.14 11.54
CA THR A 141 -19.80 6.07 12.42
C THR A 141 -20.20 4.66 11.99
N SER A 142 -21.20 4.51 11.11
CA SER A 142 -21.62 3.21 10.61
C SER A 142 -20.61 2.55 9.63
N ARG A 143 -19.54 3.25 9.22
CA ARG A 143 -18.62 2.75 8.18
C ARG A 143 -17.12 2.97 8.36
N SER A 144 -16.63 3.62 9.43
CA SER A 144 -15.17 3.69 9.69
C SER A 144 -14.81 4.23 11.08
N ASP A 145 -13.60 3.91 11.55
CA ASP A 145 -12.96 4.46 12.76
C ASP A 145 -12.87 6.01 12.77
N PHE A 146 -13.02 6.63 11.59
CA PHE A 146 -13.02 8.09 11.40
C PHE A 146 -14.25 8.80 12.00
N GLY A 147 -15.41 8.13 12.03
CA GLY A 147 -16.62 8.70 12.64
C GLY A 147 -16.47 8.95 14.14
N LEU A 148 -15.67 8.12 14.82
CA LEU A 148 -15.35 8.28 16.23
C LEU A 148 -14.50 9.54 16.47
N ALA A 149 -13.48 9.77 15.65
CA ALA A 149 -12.59 10.93 15.74
C ALA A 149 -13.36 12.27 15.58
N LEU A 150 -14.30 12.32 14.64
CA LEU A 150 -15.13 13.50 14.39
C LEU A 150 -16.12 13.77 15.55
N MET A 151 -16.71 12.71 16.13
CA MET A 151 -17.54 12.81 17.34
C MET A 151 -16.77 13.48 18.49
N TRP A 152 -15.54 13.05 18.69
CA TRP A 152 -14.68 13.51 19.77
C TRP A 152 -14.17 14.94 19.56
N PHE A 153 -13.88 15.35 18.32
CA PHE A 153 -13.55 16.74 17.98
C PHE A 153 -14.70 17.70 18.32
N ASN A 154 -15.93 17.34 17.94
CA ASN A 154 -17.12 18.14 18.23
C ASN A 154 -17.43 18.22 19.74
N TYR A 155 -17.20 17.13 20.48
CA TYR A 155 -17.29 17.13 21.94
C TYR A 155 -16.26 18.08 22.60
N GLY A 156 -15.03 18.14 22.06
CA GLY A 156 -14.00 19.07 22.49
C GLY A 156 -14.39 20.55 22.30
N ILE A 157 -14.98 20.89 21.14
CA ILE A 157 -15.47 22.25 20.85
C ILE A 157 -16.60 22.64 21.81
N ALA A 158 -17.55 21.74 22.08
CA ALA A 158 -18.64 21.99 23.02
C ALA A 158 -18.12 22.27 24.45
N LYS A 159 -17.13 21.51 24.92
CA LYS A 159 -16.46 21.76 26.20
C LYS A 159 -15.74 23.11 26.23
N PHE A 160 -15.03 23.47 25.17
CA PHE A 160 -14.32 24.75 25.11
C PHE A 160 -15.29 25.94 25.14
N GLY A 161 -16.43 25.83 24.46
CA GLY A 161 -17.52 26.82 24.53
C GLY A 161 -18.08 26.99 25.94
N LEU A 162 -18.28 25.89 26.68
CA LEU A 162 -18.73 25.92 28.09
C LEU A 162 -17.70 26.57 29.04
N CYS A 163 -16.42 26.32 28.85
CA CYS A 163 -15.35 26.96 29.62
C CYS A 163 -15.24 28.46 29.32
N ALA A 164 -15.33 28.86 28.05
CA ALA A 164 -15.33 30.27 27.66
C ALA A 164 -16.54 31.02 28.24
N TRP A 165 -17.72 30.38 28.29
CA TRP A 165 -18.92 30.92 28.92
C TRP A 165 -18.74 31.15 30.44
N SER A 166 -18.10 30.20 31.13
CA SER A 166 -17.81 30.32 32.56
C SER A 166 -16.80 31.43 32.87
N PHE A 167 -15.82 31.62 31.98
CA PHE A 167 -14.82 32.70 32.11
C PHE A 167 -15.43 34.09 31.85
N HIS A 168 -16.39 34.18 30.92
CA HIS A 168 -17.12 35.42 30.64
C HIS A 168 -18.02 35.84 31.84
N LEU A 169 -18.62 34.87 32.54
CA LEU A 169 -19.37 35.12 33.76
C LEU A 169 -18.49 35.65 34.92
N LEU A 170 -17.24 35.20 35.00
CA LEU A 170 -16.28 35.59 36.04
C LEU A 170 -15.61 36.95 35.80
N THR A 171 -15.54 37.40 34.55
CA THR A 171 -14.90 38.68 34.17
C THR A 171 -15.82 39.89 34.34
N ASN A 172 -17.08 39.69 34.74
CA ASN A 172 -17.96 40.78 35.14
C ASN A 172 -17.54 41.33 36.51
N VAL A 173 -16.87 42.49 36.49
CA VAL A 173 -16.11 43.08 37.60
C VAL A 173 -16.93 43.29 38.88
N GLU A 174 -18.24 43.52 38.76
CA GLU A 174 -19.13 43.69 39.93
C GLU A 174 -19.37 42.38 40.69
N CYS A 175 -19.51 41.24 39.98
CA CYS A 175 -19.66 39.94 40.62
C CYS A 175 -18.35 39.48 41.29
N ALA A 176 -17.20 39.75 40.66
CA ALA A 176 -15.90 39.43 41.23
C ALA A 176 -15.61 40.26 42.51
N ARG A 177 -15.97 41.55 42.51
CA ARG A 177 -15.74 42.44 43.67
C ARG A 177 -16.54 42.04 44.90
N GLU A 178 -17.82 41.69 44.74
CA GLU A 178 -18.65 41.20 45.86
C GLU A 178 -18.20 39.81 46.35
N PHE A 179 -17.74 38.96 45.45
CA PHE A 179 -17.22 37.63 45.77
C PHE A 179 -15.93 37.67 46.60
N PHE A 180 -14.97 38.55 46.25
CA PHE A 180 -13.75 38.74 47.04
C PHE A 180 -14.04 39.33 48.42
N HIS A 181 -15.05 40.18 48.56
CA HIS A 181 -15.45 40.73 49.86
C HIS A 181 -16.01 39.67 50.82
N LEU A 182 -16.68 38.65 50.30
CA LEU A 182 -17.25 37.52 51.06
C LEU A 182 -16.21 36.48 51.50
N ILE A 183 -15.15 36.28 50.71
CA ILE A 183 -14.08 35.30 51.03
C ILE A 183 -13.08 35.86 52.05
N PHE A 184 -12.75 37.15 51.97
CA PHE A 184 -11.66 37.73 52.75
C PHE A 184 -12.10 38.44 54.05
N ASN A 185 -13.39 38.40 54.42
CA ASN A 185 -13.88 38.96 55.68
C ASN A 185 -14.70 37.92 56.47
N PRO A 186 -14.04 36.93 57.11
CA PRO A 186 -14.67 35.73 57.66
C PRO A 186 -15.43 35.93 58.98
N SER A 187 -15.60 37.16 59.46
CA SER A 187 -16.28 37.47 60.73
C SER A 187 -17.79 37.69 60.61
N GLN A 188 -18.36 37.68 59.41
CA GLN A 188 -19.82 37.71 59.22
C GLN A 188 -20.39 36.31 59.06
N SER A 189 -21.18 35.89 60.04
CA SER A 189 -21.98 34.67 59.97
C SER A 189 -22.97 34.75 58.81
N PHE A 190 -23.08 33.68 58.02
CA PHE A 190 -24.07 33.56 56.94
C PHE A 190 -25.52 33.79 57.42
N SER A 191 -25.79 33.70 58.72
CA SER A 191 -27.09 33.97 59.35
C SER A 191 -27.56 35.42 59.18
N ASP A 192 -26.65 36.39 59.01
CA ASP A 192 -26.98 37.82 59.22
C ASP A 192 -27.19 38.61 57.91
N ILE A 193 -27.12 37.92 56.76
CA ILE A 193 -27.45 38.52 55.46
C ILE A 193 -28.97 38.46 55.25
N GLU A 194 -29.69 39.51 55.67
CA GLU A 194 -31.15 39.66 55.51
C GLU A 194 -31.62 39.72 54.04
N ASN A 195 -30.71 39.99 53.11
CA ASN A 195 -31.06 40.12 51.70
C ASN A 195 -31.03 38.74 51.00
N GLN A 196 -32.20 38.12 50.83
CA GLN A 196 -32.35 36.81 50.16
C GLN A 196 -31.71 36.75 48.76
N SER A 197 -31.57 37.88 48.06
CA SER A 197 -30.88 37.98 46.77
C SER A 197 -29.38 37.64 46.90
N LEU A 198 -28.71 38.16 47.94
CA LEU A 198 -27.29 37.93 48.19
C LEU A 198 -26.99 36.49 48.64
N ARG A 199 -27.87 35.88 49.46
CA ARG A 199 -27.75 34.45 49.79
C ARG A 199 -27.88 33.55 48.56
N ARG A 200 -28.82 33.84 47.64
CA ARG A 200 -28.96 33.07 46.39
C ARG A 200 -27.75 33.23 45.48
N LYS A 201 -27.17 34.43 45.39
CA LYS A 201 -25.94 34.68 44.62
C LYS A 201 -24.72 34.01 45.25
N GLY A 202 -24.58 34.03 46.58
CA GLY A 202 -23.50 33.35 47.30
C GLY A 202 -23.56 31.83 47.17
N VAL A 203 -24.75 31.23 47.31
CA VAL A 203 -24.96 29.79 47.09
C VAL A 203 -24.70 29.42 45.62
N ALA A 204 -25.17 30.23 44.66
CA ALA A 204 -24.89 29.99 43.25
C ALA A 204 -23.39 30.06 42.94
N ALA A 205 -22.66 31.02 43.52
CA ALA A 205 -21.21 31.15 43.34
C ALA A 205 -20.45 29.95 43.93
N VAL A 206 -20.82 29.47 45.12
CA VAL A 206 -20.22 28.26 45.73
C VAL A 206 -20.53 27.02 44.89
N VAL A 207 -21.77 26.87 44.40
CA VAL A 207 -22.13 25.75 43.51
C VAL A 207 -21.35 25.84 42.20
N ILE A 208 -21.20 27.02 41.61
CA ILE A 208 -20.39 27.22 40.40
C ILE A 208 -18.92 26.88 40.67
N CYS A 209 -18.33 27.32 41.79
CA CYS A 209 -16.95 27.00 42.14
C CYS A 209 -16.76 25.50 42.41
N VAL A 210 -17.70 24.82 43.06
CA VAL A 210 -17.65 23.37 43.29
C VAL A 210 -17.82 22.61 41.98
N VAL A 211 -18.71 23.04 41.09
CA VAL A 211 -18.90 22.45 39.76
C VAL A 211 -17.68 22.68 38.87
N LEU A 212 -17.06 23.86 38.91
CA LEU A 212 -15.83 24.17 38.18
C LEU A 212 -14.63 23.40 38.75
N TRP A 213 -14.49 23.29 40.08
CA TRP A 213 -13.44 22.51 40.72
C TRP A 213 -13.58 21.02 40.44
N ARG A 214 -14.78 20.45 40.61
CA ARG A 214 -15.06 19.04 40.29
C ARG A 214 -14.95 18.79 38.79
N GLY A 215 -15.36 19.73 37.94
CA GLY A 215 -15.16 19.67 36.50
C GLY A 215 -13.68 19.69 36.11
N TRP A 216 -12.87 20.47 36.81
CA TRP A 216 -11.41 20.54 36.63
C TRP A 216 -10.72 19.25 37.12
N GLU A 217 -11.08 18.72 38.30
CA GLU A 217 -10.60 17.42 38.79
C GLU A 217 -11.00 16.27 37.84
N VAL A 218 -12.25 16.24 37.37
CA VAL A 218 -12.73 15.23 36.40
C VAL A 218 -12.05 15.40 35.04
N CYS A 219 -11.58 16.59 34.66
CA CYS A 219 -10.81 16.79 33.43
C CYS A 219 -9.32 16.45 33.60
N ASN A 220 -8.72 16.65 34.78
CA ASN A 220 -7.28 16.44 35.00
C ASN A 220 -6.91 15.08 35.60
N LEU A 221 -7.81 14.42 36.34
CA LEU A 221 -7.56 13.11 36.96
C LEU A 221 -8.09 11.94 36.13
N HIS A 222 -8.82 12.19 35.04
CA HIS A 222 -9.31 11.09 34.21
C HIS A 222 -8.21 10.58 33.26
N PRO A 223 -7.98 9.26 33.19
CA PRO A 223 -7.06 8.62 32.24
C PRO A 223 -7.26 9.04 30.77
N TRP A 224 -8.45 9.55 30.43
CA TRP A 224 -8.85 9.97 29.09
C TRP A 224 -8.01 11.10 28.49
N THR A 225 -7.44 12.05 29.25
CA THR A 225 -6.60 13.09 28.64
C THR A 225 -5.28 12.54 28.10
N ASN A 226 -4.77 11.46 28.70
CA ASN A 226 -3.67 10.69 28.14
C ASN A 226 -4.14 9.83 26.96
N THR A 227 -5.35 9.25 27.03
CA THR A 227 -5.95 8.52 25.89
C THR A 227 -6.14 9.44 24.68
N PHE A 228 -6.70 10.64 24.82
CA PHE A 228 -6.86 11.62 23.73
C PHE A 228 -5.53 12.11 23.14
N LYS A 229 -4.51 12.34 23.97
CA LYS A 229 -3.16 12.67 23.49
C LYS A 229 -2.54 11.51 22.71
N ASN A 230 -2.83 10.28 23.11
CA ASN A 230 -2.38 9.08 22.41
C ASN A 230 -3.20 8.87 21.13
N ASP A 231 -4.52 9.00 21.17
CA ASP A 231 -5.45 8.82 20.04
C ASP A 231 -5.23 9.88 18.95
N GLY A 232 -4.99 11.14 19.32
CA GLY A 232 -4.62 12.19 18.36
C GLY A 232 -3.26 11.92 17.70
N ARG A 233 -2.32 11.30 18.42
CA ARG A 233 -1.06 10.82 17.83
C ARG A 233 -1.31 9.64 16.89
N TYR A 234 -2.14 8.68 17.27
CA TYR A 234 -2.50 7.54 16.41
C TYR A 234 -3.19 7.98 15.12
N LEU A 235 -4.20 8.85 15.21
CA LEU A 235 -4.92 9.36 14.04
C LEU A 235 -4.02 10.18 13.11
N SER A 236 -3.11 11.00 13.67
CA SER A 236 -2.16 11.75 12.85
C SER A 236 -1.10 10.85 12.20
N ILE A 237 -0.65 9.78 12.89
CA ILE A 237 0.22 8.76 12.31
C ILE A 237 -0.50 8.00 11.19
N GLN A 238 -1.76 7.60 11.40
CA GLN A 238 -2.55 6.87 10.40
C GLN A 238 -2.87 7.73 9.17
N ALA A 239 -3.26 9.00 9.36
CA ALA A 239 -3.49 9.93 8.26
C ALA A 239 -2.21 10.22 7.46
N ARG A 240 -1.08 10.44 8.15
CA ARG A 240 0.23 10.62 7.51
C ARG A 240 0.63 9.36 6.73
N SER A 241 0.45 8.18 7.32
CA SER A 241 0.73 6.91 6.67
C SER A 241 -0.14 6.71 5.42
N SER A 242 -1.43 7.02 5.49
CA SER A 242 -2.35 6.89 4.36
C SER A 242 -1.95 7.81 3.20
N PHE A 243 -1.54 9.05 3.52
CA PHE A 243 -1.05 10.00 2.53
C PHE A 243 0.27 9.57 1.88
N GLU A 244 1.24 9.07 2.66
CA GLU A 244 2.49 8.56 2.11
C GLU A 244 2.30 7.28 1.29
N SER A 245 1.40 6.38 1.70
CA SER A 245 0.98 5.23 0.90
C SER A 245 0.35 5.64 -0.42
N ALA A 246 -0.54 6.64 -0.43
CA ALA A 246 -1.15 7.15 -1.66
C ALA A 246 -0.10 7.76 -2.61
N LYS A 247 0.87 8.52 -2.08
CA LYS A 247 1.99 9.03 -2.88
C LYS A 247 2.85 7.92 -3.45
N ALA A 248 3.14 6.88 -2.67
CA ALA A 248 3.93 5.75 -3.11
C ALA A 248 3.21 4.95 -4.22
N ALA A 249 1.90 4.73 -4.06
CA ALA A 249 1.05 4.14 -5.08
C ALA A 249 1.08 4.95 -6.39
N HIS A 250 0.95 6.27 -6.28
CA HIS A 250 1.00 7.16 -7.44
C HIS A 250 2.40 7.15 -8.11
N ARG A 251 3.49 7.13 -7.35
CA ARG A 251 4.84 7.01 -7.94
C ARG A 251 5.04 5.68 -8.65
N ALA A 252 4.59 4.58 -8.07
CA ALA A 252 4.65 3.27 -8.72
C ALA A 252 3.84 3.25 -10.03
N GLU A 253 2.68 3.92 -10.05
CA GLU A 253 1.87 4.11 -11.27
C GLU A 253 2.64 4.90 -12.33
N MET A 254 3.18 6.07 -11.96
CA MET A 254 3.91 6.93 -12.88
C MET A 254 5.16 6.22 -13.42
N TYR A 255 5.85 5.45 -12.58
CA TYR A 255 6.96 4.61 -12.99
C TYR A 255 6.52 3.54 -13.99
N TYR A 256 5.46 2.79 -13.69
CA TYR A 256 4.91 1.79 -14.60
C TYR A 256 4.55 2.39 -15.97
N LEU A 257 3.82 3.50 -15.98
CA LEU A 257 3.45 4.21 -17.19
C LEU A 257 4.68 4.67 -17.98
N SER A 258 5.75 5.09 -17.31
CA SER A 258 7.02 5.44 -17.95
C SER A 258 7.73 4.22 -18.57
N GLN A 259 7.58 3.04 -17.97
CA GLN A 259 8.21 1.80 -18.46
C GLN A 259 7.40 1.13 -19.58
N LEU A 260 6.09 1.39 -19.67
CA LEU A 260 5.18 0.71 -20.58
C LEU A 260 5.65 0.74 -22.06
N PRO A 261 6.05 1.89 -22.66
CA PRO A 261 6.52 1.90 -24.05
C PRO A 261 7.77 1.04 -24.28
N HIS A 262 8.63 0.92 -23.27
CA HIS A 262 9.82 0.09 -23.35
C HIS A 262 9.52 -1.40 -23.17
N ILE A 263 8.54 -1.73 -22.33
CA ILE A 263 8.04 -3.10 -22.18
C ILE A 263 7.38 -3.55 -23.49
N GLU A 264 6.53 -2.71 -24.10
CA GLU A 264 5.92 -2.96 -25.40
C GLU A 264 6.96 -3.18 -26.51
N ALA A 265 8.00 -2.34 -26.55
CA ALA A 265 9.10 -2.53 -27.49
C ALA A 265 9.87 -3.85 -27.26
N SER A 266 10.04 -4.25 -25.99
CA SER A 266 10.67 -5.54 -25.63
C SER A 266 9.81 -6.72 -26.07
N ILE A 267 8.51 -6.69 -25.78
CA ILE A 267 7.53 -7.73 -26.15
C ILE A 267 7.57 -8.04 -27.65
N ASN A 268 7.62 -7.02 -28.50
CA ASN A 268 7.63 -7.18 -29.95
C ASN A 268 8.87 -7.94 -30.47
N ASN A 269 9.95 -7.94 -29.70
CA ASN A 269 11.19 -8.64 -30.02
C ASN A 269 11.40 -9.90 -29.16
N PHE A 270 10.52 -10.14 -28.19
CA PHE A 270 10.65 -11.23 -27.24
C PHE A 270 10.00 -12.51 -27.78
N THR A 271 10.73 -13.62 -27.70
CA THR A 271 10.23 -14.93 -28.09
C THR A 271 9.85 -15.73 -26.85
N LEU A 272 8.55 -15.96 -26.66
CA LEU A 272 8.06 -16.73 -25.51
C LEU A 272 8.16 -18.22 -25.82
N HIS A 273 8.85 -18.97 -24.96
CA HIS A 273 8.97 -20.41 -25.06
C HIS A 273 7.58 -21.05 -24.85
N PRO A 274 7.17 -22.04 -25.68
CA PRO A 274 5.83 -22.65 -25.63
C PRO A 274 5.40 -23.17 -24.25
N TYR A 275 6.36 -23.61 -23.43
CA TYR A 275 6.10 -24.07 -22.06
C TYR A 275 5.44 -22.99 -21.18
N PHE A 276 5.72 -21.71 -21.41
CA PHE A 276 5.21 -20.62 -20.58
C PHE A 276 3.91 -19.99 -21.13
N THR A 277 3.50 -20.32 -22.35
CA THR A 277 2.28 -19.78 -22.99
C THR A 277 0.99 -20.27 -22.32
N LYS A 278 1.07 -21.33 -21.51
CA LYS A 278 -0.07 -22.02 -20.89
C LYS A 278 -0.52 -21.41 -19.56
N THR A 279 0.09 -20.29 -19.15
CA THR A 279 -0.29 -19.60 -17.92
C THR A 279 -1.61 -18.87 -18.14
N GLU A 280 -2.64 -19.25 -17.39
CA GLU A 280 -3.95 -18.59 -17.44
C GLU A 280 -3.91 -17.25 -16.71
N VAL A 281 -4.51 -16.24 -17.32
CA VAL A 281 -4.55 -14.86 -16.83
C VAL A 281 -5.91 -14.23 -17.09
N TRP A 282 -6.30 -13.24 -16.28
CA TRP A 282 -7.51 -12.43 -16.46
C TRP A 282 -7.21 -10.96 -16.10
N ALA A 283 -8.09 -10.04 -16.49
CA ALA A 283 -7.92 -8.62 -16.19
C ALA A 283 -7.94 -8.37 -14.67
N GLY A 284 -6.98 -7.58 -14.16
CA GLY A 284 -6.86 -7.29 -12.72
C GLY A 284 -6.35 -8.46 -11.86
N ILE A 285 -5.77 -9.50 -12.48
CA ILE A 285 -5.12 -10.59 -11.74
C ILE A 285 -3.99 -10.04 -10.86
N ARG A 286 -3.91 -10.52 -9.61
CA ARG A 286 -2.81 -10.14 -8.70
C ARG A 286 -1.55 -10.94 -9.01
N LEU A 287 -0.38 -10.40 -8.67
CA LEU A 287 0.91 -11.06 -8.90
C LEU A 287 0.98 -12.46 -8.28
N GLU A 288 0.47 -12.63 -7.06
CA GLU A 288 0.44 -13.93 -6.40
C GLU A 288 -0.46 -14.94 -7.13
N ASP A 289 -1.60 -14.48 -7.66
CA ASP A 289 -2.55 -15.35 -8.36
C ASP A 289 -1.96 -15.83 -9.69
N ILE A 290 -1.28 -14.97 -10.46
CA ILE A 290 -0.62 -15.38 -11.70
C ILE A 290 0.54 -16.36 -11.47
N ILE A 291 1.27 -16.22 -10.34
CA ILE A 291 2.29 -17.21 -9.92
C ILE A 291 1.64 -18.57 -9.64
N ILE A 292 0.51 -18.60 -8.94
CA ILE A 292 -0.24 -19.84 -8.68
C ILE A 292 -0.70 -20.47 -10.01
N GLN A 293 -1.20 -19.66 -10.96
CA GLN A 293 -1.61 -20.16 -12.26
C GLN A 293 -0.43 -20.72 -13.08
N ARG A 294 0.75 -20.10 -13.00
CA ARG A 294 1.97 -20.63 -13.62
C ARG A 294 2.36 -21.99 -13.00
N ALA A 295 2.30 -22.12 -11.68
CA ALA A 295 2.58 -23.39 -11.00
C ALA A 295 1.59 -24.49 -11.41
N LYS A 296 0.29 -24.19 -11.49
CA LYS A 296 -0.74 -25.10 -12.02
C LYS A 296 -0.43 -25.54 -13.45
N SER A 297 -0.05 -24.59 -14.30
CA SER A 297 0.34 -24.84 -15.69
C SER A 297 1.56 -25.77 -15.78
N PHE A 298 2.56 -25.62 -14.90
CA PHE A 298 3.70 -26.54 -14.85
C PHE A 298 3.26 -27.96 -14.52
N THR A 299 2.42 -28.14 -13.50
CA THR A 299 1.90 -29.45 -13.10
C THR A 299 1.09 -30.09 -14.21
N LEU A 300 0.19 -29.34 -14.85
CA LEU A 300 -0.60 -29.83 -15.97
C LEU A 300 0.27 -30.27 -17.15
N GLN A 301 1.29 -29.50 -17.50
CA GLN A 301 2.20 -29.83 -18.60
C GLN A 301 3.07 -31.06 -18.29
N PHE A 302 3.54 -31.18 -17.05
CA PHE A 302 4.25 -32.38 -16.60
C PHE A 302 3.35 -33.62 -16.70
N ASP A 303 2.11 -33.54 -16.21
CA ASP A 303 1.17 -34.66 -16.21
C ASP A 303 0.75 -35.09 -17.62
N THR A 304 0.54 -34.12 -18.53
CA THR A 304 0.01 -34.41 -19.87
C THR A 304 1.08 -34.76 -20.89
N THR A 305 2.29 -34.20 -20.75
CA THR A 305 3.35 -34.32 -21.77
C THR A 305 4.71 -34.77 -21.23
N GLY A 306 4.87 -34.86 -19.91
CA GLY A 306 6.17 -35.09 -19.27
C GLY A 306 7.11 -33.88 -19.37
N ALA A 307 6.61 -32.69 -19.70
CA ALA A 307 7.46 -31.50 -19.82
C ALA A 307 8.06 -31.09 -18.47
N THR A 308 9.36 -30.82 -18.45
CA THR A 308 10.15 -30.57 -17.22
C THR A 308 10.64 -29.13 -17.10
N GLY A 309 9.99 -28.18 -17.77
CA GLY A 309 10.42 -26.78 -17.77
C GLY A 309 10.51 -26.15 -16.37
N TYR A 310 9.75 -26.65 -15.39
CA TYR A 310 9.85 -26.22 -13.99
C TYR A 310 11.23 -26.51 -13.35
N LYS A 311 11.99 -27.49 -13.86
CA LYS A 311 13.32 -27.85 -13.35
C LYS A 311 14.33 -26.71 -13.50
N ILE A 312 14.12 -25.77 -14.43
CA ILE A 312 15.00 -24.61 -14.60
C ILE A 312 15.09 -23.74 -13.33
N GLU A 313 14.02 -23.66 -12.56
CA GLU A 313 14.03 -23.03 -11.23
C GLU A 313 14.28 -24.07 -10.13
N LYS A 314 13.58 -25.21 -10.18
CA LYS A 314 13.47 -26.11 -9.02
C LYS A 314 14.57 -27.15 -8.91
N ASP A 315 15.45 -27.31 -9.90
CA ASP A 315 16.69 -28.08 -9.78
C ASP A 315 17.89 -27.14 -9.97
N LYS A 316 18.59 -26.79 -8.88
CA LYS A 316 19.75 -25.88 -8.93
C LYS A 316 20.85 -26.38 -9.85
N CYS A 317 21.02 -27.69 -9.97
CA CYS A 317 22.06 -28.26 -10.82
C CYS A 317 21.67 -28.21 -12.29
N TYR A 318 20.38 -28.41 -12.59
CA TYR A 318 19.84 -28.16 -13.93
C TYR A 318 19.98 -26.67 -14.30
N MET A 319 19.59 -25.76 -13.40
CA MET A 319 19.75 -24.31 -13.55
C MET A 319 21.19 -23.93 -13.84
N LEU A 320 22.14 -24.36 -13.00
CA LEU A 320 23.57 -24.03 -13.15
C LEU A 320 24.14 -24.53 -14.49
N ASN A 321 23.80 -25.75 -14.90
CA ASN A 321 24.20 -26.29 -16.20
C ASN A 321 23.60 -25.48 -17.35
N PHE A 322 22.32 -25.10 -17.26
CA PHE A 322 21.66 -24.27 -18.26
C PHE A 322 22.35 -22.90 -18.39
N LEU A 323 22.60 -22.22 -17.27
CA LEU A 323 23.25 -20.90 -17.27
C LEU A 323 24.66 -20.98 -17.86
N ALA A 324 25.44 -22.00 -17.47
CA ALA A 324 26.77 -22.24 -18.03
C ALA A 324 26.74 -22.51 -19.54
N ALA A 325 25.79 -23.33 -20.02
CA ALA A 325 25.64 -23.65 -21.44
C ALA A 325 25.29 -22.41 -22.29
N HIS A 326 24.59 -21.42 -21.69
CA HIS A 326 24.26 -20.15 -22.34
C HIS A 326 25.31 -19.04 -22.08
N ARG A 327 26.46 -19.38 -21.49
CA ARG A 327 27.53 -18.43 -21.14
C ARG A 327 27.02 -17.28 -20.27
N ILE A 328 26.07 -17.57 -19.38
CA ILE A 328 25.60 -16.62 -18.38
C ILE A 328 26.56 -16.64 -17.20
N GLU A 329 26.97 -15.46 -16.76
CA GLU A 329 27.90 -15.30 -15.65
C GLU A 329 27.30 -15.85 -14.35
N ILE A 330 28.00 -16.82 -13.74
CA ILE A 330 27.66 -17.48 -12.49
C ILE A 330 28.96 -17.70 -11.69
N PRO A 331 28.91 -17.76 -10.35
CA PRO A 331 30.11 -18.13 -9.59
C PRO A 331 30.63 -19.52 -10.00
N GLU A 332 31.97 -19.68 -10.05
CA GLU A 332 32.64 -20.89 -10.57
C GLU A 332 32.09 -22.18 -9.95
N ILE A 333 31.64 -23.10 -10.79
CA ILE A 333 31.19 -24.43 -10.38
C ILE A 333 32.42 -25.34 -10.27
N ILE A 334 32.70 -25.84 -9.06
CA ILE A 334 33.76 -26.83 -8.81
C ILE A 334 33.33 -28.21 -9.32
N GLY A 335 32.04 -28.53 -9.17
CA GLY A 335 31.45 -29.74 -9.73
C GLY A 335 29.99 -29.93 -9.33
N ILE A 336 29.28 -30.74 -10.11
CA ILE A 336 27.90 -31.15 -9.87
C ILE A 336 27.88 -32.68 -9.76
N TYR A 337 27.28 -33.18 -8.70
CA TYR A 337 27.31 -34.60 -8.33
C TYR A 337 25.90 -35.11 -8.14
N LYS A 338 25.48 -36.04 -8.99
CA LYS A 338 24.19 -36.75 -8.89
C LYS A 338 24.31 -38.13 -8.21
N ASP A 339 25.53 -38.62 -8.05
CA ASP A 339 25.84 -39.85 -7.34
C ASP A 339 26.45 -39.56 -5.96
N ARG A 340 25.89 -40.20 -4.93
CA ARG A 340 26.23 -39.99 -3.51
C ARG A 340 27.65 -40.46 -3.19
N GLU A 341 28.04 -41.64 -3.69
CA GLU A 341 29.36 -42.23 -3.40
C GLU A 341 30.48 -41.44 -4.10
N VAL A 342 30.26 -41.05 -5.35
CA VAL A 342 31.17 -40.21 -6.13
C VAL A 342 31.38 -38.86 -5.45
N PHE A 343 30.30 -38.25 -4.93
CA PHE A 343 30.40 -37.00 -4.17
C PHE A 343 31.32 -37.13 -2.94
N PHE A 344 31.09 -38.15 -2.11
CA PHE A 344 31.88 -38.34 -0.89
C PHE A 344 33.35 -38.66 -1.18
N LYS A 345 33.62 -39.49 -2.20
CA LYS A 345 34.99 -39.72 -2.67
C LYS A 345 35.65 -38.40 -3.08
N ARG A 346 34.93 -37.56 -3.83
CA ARG A 346 35.45 -36.28 -4.31
C ARG A 346 35.71 -35.29 -3.17
N LEU A 347 34.93 -35.29 -2.09
CA LEU A 347 35.20 -34.47 -0.92
C LEU A 347 36.54 -34.80 -0.26
N VAL A 348 36.91 -36.08 -0.18
CA VAL A 348 38.20 -36.52 0.36
C VAL A 348 39.36 -36.02 -0.52
N GLU A 349 39.22 -36.13 -1.85
CA GLU A 349 40.22 -35.63 -2.80
C GLU A 349 40.35 -34.09 -2.74
N LEU A 350 39.23 -33.38 -2.63
CA LEU A 350 39.22 -31.91 -2.52
C LEU A 350 39.91 -31.45 -1.23
N LYS A 351 39.66 -32.13 -0.10
CA LYS A 351 40.33 -31.85 1.17
C LYS A 351 41.86 -31.99 1.05
N ALA A 352 42.35 -32.97 0.29
CA ALA A 352 43.78 -33.19 0.11
C ALA A 352 44.42 -32.22 -0.90
N SER A 353 43.66 -31.73 -1.88
CA SER A 353 44.20 -30.98 -3.03
C SER A 353 43.93 -29.47 -3.03
N MET A 354 42.92 -28.98 -2.30
CA MET A 354 42.59 -27.56 -2.29
C MET A 354 43.50 -26.75 -1.36
N ASN A 355 44.19 -25.77 -1.95
CA ASN A 355 44.87 -24.71 -1.22
C ASN A 355 43.86 -23.91 -0.37
N THR A 356 44.28 -23.42 0.80
CA THR A 356 43.45 -22.66 1.74
C THR A 356 42.86 -21.37 1.13
N THR A 357 43.50 -20.83 0.10
CA THR A 357 43.05 -19.62 -0.62
C THR A 357 41.74 -19.78 -1.41
N LYS A 358 41.27 -21.02 -1.61
CA LYS A 358 40.09 -21.34 -2.43
C LYS A 358 38.77 -21.40 -1.66
N TYR A 359 38.77 -21.03 -0.39
CA TYR A 359 37.61 -21.00 0.51
C TYR A 359 37.08 -19.56 0.73
N PRO A 360 35.81 -19.38 1.17
CA PRO A 360 34.76 -20.41 1.32
C PRO A 360 34.30 -21.10 0.02
N ILE A 361 33.68 -22.26 0.19
CA ILE A 361 32.96 -23.01 -0.85
C ILE A 361 31.50 -23.14 -0.42
N PHE A 362 30.60 -22.99 -1.37
CA PHE A 362 29.17 -23.19 -1.19
C PHE A 362 28.81 -24.60 -1.66
N ALA A 363 28.13 -25.37 -0.81
CA ALA A 363 27.49 -26.61 -1.22
C ALA A 363 25.98 -26.38 -1.30
N LYS A 364 25.40 -26.70 -2.46
CA LYS A 364 23.99 -26.48 -2.77
C LYS A 364 23.35 -27.82 -3.15
N ALA A 365 22.36 -28.28 -2.39
CA ALA A 365 21.58 -29.46 -2.73
C ALA A 365 20.70 -29.14 -3.95
N CYS A 366 20.84 -29.93 -5.02
CA CYS A 366 20.22 -29.66 -6.33
C CYS A 366 18.69 -29.52 -6.22
N HIS A 367 18.06 -30.43 -5.49
CA HIS A 367 16.62 -30.62 -5.41
C HIS A 367 15.95 -29.80 -4.31
N LEU A 368 16.71 -29.12 -3.43
CA LEU A 368 16.20 -28.34 -2.30
C LEU A 368 16.38 -26.84 -2.61
N THR A 369 15.34 -26.21 -3.16
CA THR A 369 15.39 -24.80 -3.61
C THR A 369 14.73 -23.83 -2.64
N GLN A 370 13.97 -24.35 -1.70
CA GLN A 370 13.24 -23.58 -0.72
C GLN A 370 14.17 -23.11 0.40
N GLY A 371 14.03 -21.84 0.79
CA GLY A 371 14.80 -21.29 1.92
C GLY A 371 14.58 -22.06 3.23
N GLY A 372 13.36 -22.59 3.44
CA GLY A 372 13.02 -23.39 4.63
C GLY A 372 13.79 -24.71 4.74
N ASP A 373 14.21 -25.29 3.61
CA ASP A 373 14.91 -26.57 3.58
C ASP A 373 16.38 -26.47 3.95
N LYS A 374 16.93 -25.25 4.04
CA LYS A 374 18.37 -25.00 4.27
C LYS A 374 19.24 -25.80 3.30
N GLY A 375 18.83 -25.82 2.03
CA GLY A 375 19.48 -26.56 0.94
C GLY A 375 20.84 -26.00 0.50
N THR A 376 21.39 -25.02 1.21
CA THR A 376 22.71 -24.43 0.94
C THR A 376 23.49 -24.35 2.25
N THR A 377 24.77 -24.72 2.23
CA THR A 377 25.71 -24.54 3.35
C THR A 377 27.04 -23.97 2.87
N ILE A 378 27.77 -23.30 3.76
CA ILE A 378 29.06 -22.67 3.48
C ILE A 378 30.14 -23.43 4.23
N VAL A 379 31.19 -23.85 3.52
CA VAL A 379 32.38 -24.46 4.09
C VAL A 379 33.52 -23.46 4.05
N ASN A 380 33.94 -22.99 5.22
CA ASN A 380 34.94 -21.93 5.34
C ASN A 380 36.40 -22.43 5.33
N SER A 381 36.63 -23.74 5.46
CA SER A 381 37.96 -24.31 5.50
C SER A 381 37.99 -25.79 5.12
N ALA A 382 39.17 -26.29 4.74
CA ALA A 382 39.38 -27.70 4.41
C ALA A 382 39.09 -28.66 5.58
N SER A 383 39.34 -28.24 6.84
CA SER A 383 39.02 -29.04 8.01
C SER A 383 37.52 -29.27 8.18
N ARG A 384 36.70 -28.28 7.82
CA ARG A 384 35.23 -28.33 7.92
C ARG A 384 34.57 -29.14 6.79
N LEU A 385 35.25 -29.39 5.67
CA LEU A 385 34.70 -30.20 4.57
C LEU A 385 34.22 -31.57 5.05
N THR A 386 35.03 -32.33 5.79
CA THR A 386 34.61 -33.66 6.22
C THR A 386 33.75 -33.62 7.49
N MET A 387 33.98 -32.67 8.40
CA MET A 387 33.27 -32.63 9.67
C MET A 387 31.84 -32.11 9.55
N GLU A 388 31.59 -31.17 8.63
CA GLU A 388 30.29 -30.48 8.54
C GLU A 388 29.57 -30.76 7.23
N LEU A 389 30.28 -30.74 6.11
CA LEU A 389 29.64 -30.96 4.82
C LEU A 389 29.24 -32.43 4.64
N PHE A 390 29.97 -33.39 5.23
CA PHE A 390 29.61 -34.81 5.12
C PHE A 390 28.26 -35.13 5.79
N PRO A 391 28.04 -34.82 7.08
CA PRO A 391 26.73 -35.09 7.71
C PRO A 391 25.61 -34.26 7.09
N TRP A 392 25.90 -33.01 6.69
CA TRP A 392 24.92 -32.19 5.97
C TRP A 392 24.52 -32.83 4.64
N ALA A 393 25.49 -33.29 3.84
CA ALA A 393 25.22 -33.88 2.53
C ALA A 393 24.42 -35.18 2.67
N GLU A 394 24.76 -36.03 3.63
CA GLU A 394 24.01 -37.25 3.96
C GLU A 394 22.55 -36.93 4.29
N GLN A 395 22.32 -35.97 5.19
CA GLN A 395 20.95 -35.54 5.53
C GLN A 395 20.20 -34.98 4.32
N LYS A 396 20.85 -34.10 3.54
CA LYS A 396 20.21 -33.39 2.44
C LYS A 396 20.00 -34.25 1.22
N TRP A 397 20.75 -35.33 1.02
CA TRP A 397 20.54 -36.22 -0.11
C TRP A 397 19.20 -36.95 -0.04
N ASP A 398 18.77 -37.29 1.17
CA ASP A 398 17.57 -38.09 1.42
C ASP A 398 16.33 -37.21 1.74
N GLN A 399 16.51 -35.88 1.83
CA GLN A 399 15.42 -34.95 2.11
C GLN A 399 14.57 -34.71 0.85
N VAL A 400 13.24 -34.78 0.96
CA VAL A 400 12.34 -34.43 -0.14
C VAL A 400 11.95 -32.95 -0.02
N ALA A 401 12.10 -32.18 -1.10
CA ALA A 401 11.71 -30.77 -1.13
C ALA A 401 10.20 -30.60 -0.95
N ARG A 402 9.83 -29.59 -0.16
CA ARG A 402 8.42 -29.23 0.08
C ARG A 402 8.25 -27.71 0.16
N ASP A 403 7.17 -27.23 -0.43
CA ASP A 403 6.73 -25.84 -0.46
C ASP A 403 5.53 -25.59 0.48
N ASP A 404 5.39 -26.35 1.57
CA ASP A 404 4.17 -26.45 2.39
C ASP A 404 3.60 -25.10 2.89
N ASN A 405 4.42 -24.06 3.00
CA ASN A 405 4.03 -22.73 3.46
C ASN A 405 3.72 -21.73 2.33
N ARG A 406 3.55 -22.20 1.09
CA ARG A 406 3.30 -21.34 -0.08
C ARG A 406 1.90 -21.56 -0.67
N PRO A 407 1.24 -20.53 -1.21
CA PRO A 407 -0.07 -20.67 -1.86
C PRO A 407 -0.10 -21.65 -3.04
N TRP A 408 1.04 -21.89 -3.68
CA TRP A 408 1.18 -22.82 -4.81
C TRP A 408 1.70 -24.22 -4.41
N SER A 409 1.77 -24.52 -3.11
CA SER A 409 2.37 -25.76 -2.58
C SER A 409 1.76 -27.03 -3.18
N GLU A 410 0.44 -27.08 -3.32
CA GLU A 410 -0.29 -28.23 -3.88
C GLU A 410 0.23 -28.61 -5.28
N ASN A 411 0.45 -27.61 -6.14
CA ASN A 411 0.92 -27.83 -7.50
C ASN A 411 2.41 -28.17 -7.53
N MET A 412 3.22 -27.43 -6.75
CA MET A 412 4.67 -27.57 -6.78
C MET A 412 5.17 -28.84 -6.07
N ASN A 413 4.60 -29.23 -4.93
CA ASN A 413 5.04 -30.40 -4.17
C ASN A 413 5.03 -31.68 -5.01
N ARG A 414 4.05 -31.80 -5.91
CA ARG A 414 3.99 -32.91 -6.86
C ARG A 414 5.17 -32.91 -7.83
N LEU A 415 5.54 -31.75 -8.36
CA LEU A 415 6.68 -31.59 -9.27
C LEU A 415 8.02 -31.78 -8.54
N LEU A 416 8.13 -31.28 -7.30
CA LEU A 416 9.30 -31.38 -6.44
C LEU A 416 9.63 -32.83 -6.06
N ALA A 417 8.60 -33.67 -5.85
CA ALA A 417 8.78 -35.09 -5.58
C ALA A 417 9.47 -35.87 -6.71
N ASN A 418 9.53 -35.29 -7.92
CA ASN A 418 10.15 -35.87 -9.11
C ASN A 418 11.57 -35.33 -9.38
N LEU A 419 12.14 -34.54 -8.45
CA LEU A 419 13.49 -34.02 -8.59
C LEU A 419 14.52 -35.06 -8.16
N GLU A 420 15.59 -35.20 -8.96
CA GLU A 420 16.69 -36.08 -8.62
C GLU A 420 17.62 -35.44 -7.59
N PRO A 421 17.92 -36.15 -6.49
CA PRO A 421 18.92 -35.70 -5.54
C PRO A 421 20.29 -35.44 -6.15
N GLY A 422 21.07 -34.60 -5.47
CA GLY A 422 22.42 -34.26 -5.88
C GLY A 422 22.94 -33.01 -5.18
N ILE A 423 24.21 -32.71 -5.36
CA ILE A 423 24.88 -31.56 -4.77
C ILE A 423 25.76 -30.85 -5.83
N ALA A 424 25.67 -29.53 -5.88
CA ALA A 424 26.63 -28.67 -6.57
C ALA A 424 27.61 -28.08 -5.55
N LEU A 425 28.90 -28.09 -5.89
CA LEU A 425 29.94 -27.33 -5.20
C LEU A 425 30.29 -26.12 -6.03
N GLN A 426 30.23 -24.94 -5.42
CA GLN A 426 30.43 -23.66 -6.07
C GLN A 426 31.44 -22.82 -5.27
N ARG A 427 32.34 -22.11 -5.95
CA ARG A 427 33.21 -21.14 -5.28
C ARG A 427 32.39 -19.99 -4.72
N LYS A 428 32.95 -19.33 -3.71
CA LYS A 428 32.50 -17.99 -3.35
C LYS A 428 32.60 -17.07 -4.57
N PHE A 429 31.63 -16.18 -4.72
CA PHE A 429 31.73 -15.06 -5.64
C PHE A 429 32.76 -14.05 -5.13
N ASP A 430 33.77 -13.64 -5.89
CA ASP A 430 34.89 -12.83 -5.34
C ASP A 430 34.50 -11.44 -4.83
N GLY A 431 33.31 -10.95 -5.19
CA GLY A 431 32.77 -9.65 -4.76
C GLY A 431 32.32 -9.53 -3.29
N PHE A 432 32.73 -10.41 -2.37
CA PHE A 432 32.49 -10.20 -0.93
C PHE A 432 33.31 -8.99 -0.44
N ARG A 433 32.78 -7.77 -0.55
CA ARG A 433 33.12 -6.78 0.49
C ARG A 433 32.40 -7.19 1.75
N LEU A 434 33.13 -7.11 2.85
CA LEU A 434 32.71 -7.42 4.19
C LEU A 434 31.52 -6.52 4.57
N SER A 435 30.30 -6.87 4.17
CA SER A 435 29.19 -6.70 5.11
C SER A 435 29.67 -7.37 6.42
N PRO A 436 29.32 -6.85 7.61
CA PRO A 436 29.75 -7.45 8.88
C PRO A 436 29.45 -8.97 8.96
N ASN A 437 28.54 -9.47 8.11
CA ASN A 437 28.09 -10.86 8.04
C ASN A 437 28.73 -11.67 6.90
N HIS A 438 29.66 -11.10 6.12
CA HIS A 438 30.29 -11.76 4.98
C HIS A 438 29.27 -12.30 3.95
N THR A 439 28.22 -11.54 3.61
CA THR A 439 27.29 -11.85 2.51
C THR A 439 27.61 -10.99 1.29
N PRO A 440 27.61 -11.52 0.04
CA PRO A 440 27.70 -10.66 -1.12
C PRO A 440 26.44 -9.82 -1.19
N LEU A 441 26.58 -8.58 -1.66
CA LEU A 441 25.42 -7.78 -1.96
C LEU A 441 24.63 -8.45 -3.09
N GLU A 442 23.39 -8.81 -2.80
CA GLU A 442 22.47 -9.46 -3.74
C GLU A 442 21.33 -8.50 -4.09
N VAL A 443 21.01 -8.43 -5.38
CA VAL A 443 19.82 -7.75 -5.91
C VAL A 443 18.94 -8.74 -6.66
N LYS A 444 17.64 -8.69 -6.36
CA LYS A 444 16.61 -9.55 -6.96
C LYS A 444 15.90 -8.75 -8.04
N VAL A 445 16.24 -9.02 -9.29
CA VAL A 445 15.74 -8.28 -10.45
C VAL A 445 14.48 -8.95 -10.98
N GLU A 446 13.38 -8.22 -11.06
CA GLU A 446 12.20 -8.67 -11.79
C GLU A 446 12.31 -8.29 -13.26
N VAL A 447 12.23 -9.29 -14.13
CA VAL A 447 12.31 -9.15 -15.58
C VAL A 447 10.97 -9.52 -16.18
N VAL A 448 10.39 -8.64 -16.97
CA VAL A 448 9.11 -8.87 -17.65
C VAL A 448 9.33 -8.73 -19.15
N TRP A 449 8.97 -9.76 -19.92
CA TRP A 449 9.12 -9.83 -21.38
C TRP A 449 10.53 -9.50 -21.87
N GLY A 450 11.55 -9.99 -21.16
CA GLY A 450 12.96 -9.74 -21.49
C GLY A 450 13.49 -8.36 -21.13
N ARG A 451 12.70 -7.54 -20.41
CA ARG A 451 13.10 -6.23 -19.88
C ARG A 451 13.13 -6.25 -18.36
N ALA A 452 14.26 -5.86 -17.77
CA ALA A 452 14.37 -5.66 -16.33
C ALA A 452 13.48 -4.48 -15.92
N TYR A 453 12.52 -4.73 -15.04
CA TYR A 453 11.53 -3.78 -14.56
C TYR A 453 11.96 -3.11 -13.26
N LEU A 454 12.39 -3.85 -12.24
CA LEU A 454 12.92 -3.29 -10.99
C LEU A 454 13.89 -4.27 -10.33
N GLY A 455 14.63 -3.81 -9.32
CA GLY A 455 15.49 -4.66 -8.50
C GLY A 455 15.26 -4.41 -7.02
N LEU A 456 15.21 -5.46 -6.22
CA LEU A 456 15.05 -5.36 -4.75
C LEU A 456 16.31 -5.90 -4.07
N PHE A 457 16.93 -5.12 -3.20
CA PHE A 457 18.14 -5.56 -2.50
C PHE A 457 17.79 -6.58 -1.41
N ALA A 458 18.48 -7.73 -1.41
CA ALA A 458 18.20 -8.80 -0.45
C ALA A 458 18.61 -8.43 0.98
N ASP A 459 19.76 -7.75 1.15
CA ASP A 459 20.24 -7.31 2.46
C ASP A 459 19.46 -6.09 2.99
N PHE A 460 18.76 -5.38 2.09
CA PHE A 460 17.95 -4.20 2.37
C PHE A 460 16.55 -4.41 1.77
N HIS A 461 15.78 -5.32 2.39
CA HIS A 461 14.43 -5.74 1.94
C HIS A 461 13.41 -4.59 1.78
N ASP A 462 13.82 -3.37 2.07
CA ASP A 462 13.13 -2.11 1.97
C ASP A 462 13.61 -1.21 0.81
N ILE A 463 14.59 -1.62 0.00
CA ILE A 463 15.14 -0.76 -1.06
C ILE A 463 14.88 -1.34 -2.44
N VAL A 464 14.08 -0.63 -3.24
CA VAL A 464 13.80 -0.94 -4.63
C VAL A 464 14.61 -0.01 -5.54
N ALA A 465 15.46 -0.56 -6.39
CA ALA A 465 16.12 0.13 -7.49
C ALA A 465 15.23 0.15 -8.73
N LEU A 466 15.00 1.33 -9.29
CA LEU A 466 14.22 1.55 -10.51
C LEU A 466 15.13 1.79 -11.72
N ARG A 467 14.61 1.52 -12.93
CA ARG A 467 15.35 1.65 -14.19
C ARG A 467 15.73 3.09 -14.53
N ASP A 468 14.98 4.05 -14.02
CA ASP A 468 15.22 5.48 -14.20
C ASP A 468 16.38 6.01 -13.33
N GLY A 469 17.00 5.13 -12.53
CA GLY A 469 18.08 5.50 -11.63
C GLY A 469 17.59 6.15 -10.34
N THR A 470 16.35 5.88 -9.93
CA THR A 470 15.87 6.23 -8.60
C THR A 470 15.87 5.01 -7.70
N PHE A 471 15.98 5.24 -6.39
CA PHE A 471 15.78 4.24 -5.37
C PHE A 471 14.56 4.62 -4.54
N GLU A 472 13.64 3.68 -4.37
CA GLU A 472 12.52 3.82 -3.47
C GLU A 472 12.78 3.04 -2.18
N PHE A 473 12.51 3.68 -1.05
CA PHE A 473 12.67 3.12 0.28
C PHE A 473 11.31 2.81 0.83
N THR A 474 11.06 1.61 1.30
CA THR A 474 9.83 1.26 1.98
C THR A 474 10.15 1.05 3.44
N ASP A 475 10.05 2.11 4.24
CA ASP A 475 10.38 1.99 5.66
C ASP A 475 9.52 0.92 6.33
N ARG A 476 10.09 -0.26 6.55
CA ARG A 476 9.55 -1.30 7.42
C ARG A 476 9.95 -0.97 8.86
N THR A 477 9.68 0.24 9.34
CA THR A 477 9.90 0.51 10.75
C THR A 477 8.96 -0.37 11.56
N ARG A 478 9.56 -1.00 12.58
CA ARG A 478 9.12 -2.21 13.32
C ARG A 478 7.77 -2.15 14.04
N TYR A 479 6.92 -1.15 13.80
CA TYR A 479 5.78 -0.88 14.67
C TYR A 479 4.40 -0.87 14.01
N SER A 480 4.28 -1.10 12.70
CA SER A 480 2.97 -1.40 12.11
C SER A 480 3.09 -2.07 10.73
N PRO A 481 2.34 -3.15 10.44
CA PRO A 481 2.23 -3.74 9.10
C PRO A 481 1.73 -2.76 8.02
N ASP A 482 1.17 -1.62 8.43
CA ASP A 482 0.44 -0.69 7.57
C ASP A 482 1.15 0.65 7.34
N HIS A 483 2.38 0.82 7.83
CA HIS A 483 3.11 2.09 7.74
C HIS A 483 4.28 2.00 6.76
N TYR A 484 4.04 2.46 5.53
CA TYR A 484 5.06 2.62 4.50
C TYR A 484 5.31 4.12 4.29
N THR A 485 6.37 4.67 4.90
CA THR A 485 6.87 5.97 4.45
C THR A 485 7.86 5.74 3.33
N VAL A 486 7.43 6.01 2.11
CA VAL A 486 8.33 6.00 0.95
C VAL A 486 8.88 7.40 0.74
N GLY A 487 10.03 7.65 1.36
CA GLY A 487 10.80 8.88 1.15
C GLY A 487 11.84 8.68 0.05
N ASN A 488 11.96 9.65 -0.85
CA ASN A 488 13.13 9.79 -1.73
C ASN A 488 14.30 10.32 -0.90
N HIS A 489 14.74 9.59 0.12
CA HIS A 489 16.03 9.89 0.70
C HIS A 489 17.06 9.18 -0.15
N PRO A 490 18.02 9.89 -0.78
CA PRO A 490 19.16 9.22 -1.36
C PRO A 490 19.88 8.53 -0.20
N ASP A 491 19.65 7.23 -0.04
CA ASP A 491 20.51 6.45 0.81
C ASP A 491 21.87 6.43 0.13
N THR A 492 22.72 7.32 0.62
CA THR A 492 24.09 7.49 0.14
C THR A 492 24.87 6.18 0.19
N ARG A 493 24.41 5.18 0.97
CA ARG A 493 25.01 3.85 1.04
C ARG A 493 24.96 3.07 -0.27
N LEU A 494 23.98 3.32 -1.16
CA LEU A 494 23.80 2.56 -2.41
C LEU A 494 23.95 3.40 -3.68
N LEU A 495 24.08 4.73 -3.58
CA LEU A 495 24.27 5.61 -4.74
C LEU A 495 25.46 5.18 -5.62
N TRP A 496 26.54 4.68 -5.01
CA TRP A 496 27.71 4.19 -5.74
C TRP A 496 27.37 3.08 -6.75
N LEU A 497 26.34 2.27 -6.52
CA LEU A 497 25.89 1.24 -7.47
C LEU A 497 25.44 1.84 -8.80
N GLN A 498 24.83 3.00 -8.74
CA GLN A 498 24.35 3.71 -9.91
C GLN A 498 25.46 4.55 -10.53
N ASP A 499 26.19 5.31 -9.71
CA ASP A 499 27.24 6.22 -10.16
C ASP A 499 28.40 5.47 -10.83
N GLU A 500 28.77 4.30 -10.30
CA GLU A 500 29.81 3.44 -10.88
C GLU A 500 29.27 2.46 -11.95
N GLY A 501 27.96 2.48 -12.23
CA GLY A 501 27.34 1.72 -13.32
C GLY A 501 27.09 0.23 -13.04
N HIS A 502 27.13 -0.24 -11.79
CA HIS A 502 26.82 -1.63 -11.41
C HIS A 502 25.43 -2.05 -11.86
N MET A 503 24.43 -1.20 -11.63
CA MET A 503 23.04 -1.52 -11.96
C MET A 503 22.84 -1.74 -13.47
N ARG A 504 23.61 -1.06 -14.34
CA ARG A 504 23.53 -1.28 -15.79
C ARG A 504 23.89 -2.72 -16.15
N SER A 505 24.97 -3.26 -15.58
CA SER A 505 25.42 -4.64 -15.80
C SER A 505 24.46 -5.66 -15.20
N VAL A 506 23.93 -5.37 -14.01
CA VAL A 506 22.89 -6.17 -13.36
C VAL A 506 21.66 -6.32 -14.25
N TRP A 507 21.13 -5.21 -14.77
CA TRP A 507 19.98 -5.24 -15.66
C TRP A 507 20.26 -6.04 -16.93
N ALA A 508 21.41 -5.81 -17.57
CA ALA A 508 21.78 -6.52 -18.78
C ALA A 508 21.89 -8.05 -18.56
N LEU A 509 22.48 -8.46 -17.43
CA LEU A 509 22.60 -9.87 -17.05
C LEU A 509 21.22 -10.51 -16.82
N ALA A 510 20.36 -9.86 -16.04
CA ALA A 510 19.01 -10.37 -15.75
C ALA A 510 18.18 -10.56 -17.04
N GLU A 511 18.22 -9.58 -17.93
CA GLU A 511 17.53 -9.65 -19.21
C GLU A 511 18.09 -10.74 -20.14
N SER A 512 19.40 -10.97 -20.11
CA SER A 512 20.04 -12.06 -20.84
C SER A 512 19.49 -13.42 -20.38
N VAL A 513 19.35 -13.62 -19.07
CA VAL A 513 18.78 -14.84 -18.48
C VAL A 513 17.34 -15.05 -18.95
N ALA A 514 16.49 -14.02 -18.85
CA ALA A 514 15.09 -14.13 -19.26
C ALA A 514 14.94 -14.44 -20.75
N ARG A 515 15.78 -13.83 -21.61
CA ARG A 515 15.81 -14.14 -23.06
C ARG A 515 16.31 -15.56 -23.33
N ALA A 516 17.33 -16.04 -22.61
CA ALA A 516 17.83 -17.40 -22.77
C ALA A 516 16.76 -18.44 -22.40
N ILE A 517 16.01 -18.21 -21.34
CA ILE A 517 14.91 -19.09 -20.91
C ILE A 517 13.68 -18.95 -21.82
N GLY A 518 13.46 -17.76 -22.39
CA GLY A 518 12.27 -17.43 -23.17
C GLY A 518 11.02 -17.35 -22.29
N VAL A 519 11.12 -16.75 -21.11
CA VAL A 519 10.00 -16.62 -20.15
C VAL A 519 9.45 -15.20 -20.07
N GLY A 520 8.12 -15.07 -19.97
CA GLY A 520 7.43 -13.78 -19.94
C GLY A 520 7.60 -12.98 -18.65
N GLU A 521 7.91 -13.63 -17.53
CA GLU A 521 8.31 -12.96 -16.28
C GLU A 521 9.27 -13.88 -15.50
N LEU A 522 10.29 -13.29 -14.87
CA LEU A 522 11.34 -14.00 -14.16
C LEU A 522 12.00 -13.10 -13.11
N ARG A 523 12.16 -13.63 -11.90
CA ARG A 523 13.09 -13.06 -10.92
C ARG A 523 14.49 -13.63 -11.10
N VAL A 524 15.50 -12.77 -11.15
CA VAL A 524 16.92 -13.16 -11.20
C VAL A 524 17.65 -12.57 -10.00
N ASP A 525 18.20 -13.44 -9.15
CA ASP A 525 18.94 -13.07 -7.96
C ASP A 525 20.42 -12.96 -8.34
N ILE A 526 20.98 -11.74 -8.27
CA ILE A 526 22.30 -11.39 -8.83
C ILE A 526 23.22 -10.87 -7.72
N PHE A 527 24.42 -11.45 -7.63
CA PHE A 527 25.49 -10.90 -6.82
C PHE A 527 26.20 -9.75 -7.53
N ILE A 528 26.49 -8.69 -6.78
CA ILE A 528 27.19 -7.50 -7.27
C ILE A 528 28.63 -7.49 -6.74
N ASP A 529 29.60 -7.33 -7.63
CA ASP A 529 31.00 -7.13 -7.25
C ASP A 529 31.27 -5.63 -7.00
N PRO A 530 31.55 -5.22 -5.76
CA PRO A 530 31.69 -3.81 -5.39
C PRO A 530 32.98 -3.16 -5.89
N VAL A 531 33.90 -3.93 -6.49
CA VAL A 531 35.13 -3.42 -7.10
C VAL A 531 35.04 -3.46 -8.62
N ARG A 532 34.23 -4.38 -9.17
CA ARG A 532 34.14 -4.65 -10.61
C ARG A 532 32.69 -4.53 -11.12
N PRO A 533 32.23 -3.31 -11.49
CA PRO A 533 30.85 -3.08 -11.93
C PRO A 533 30.40 -3.87 -13.15
N ALA A 534 31.34 -4.36 -13.95
CA ALA A 534 31.06 -5.18 -15.13
C ALA A 534 30.99 -6.70 -14.85
N HIS A 535 31.13 -7.13 -13.60
CA HIS A 535 31.21 -8.55 -13.22
C HIS A 535 30.12 -9.00 -12.24
N PRO A 536 28.82 -8.70 -12.47
CA PRO A 536 27.75 -9.33 -11.69
C PRO A 536 27.64 -10.82 -12.04
N ALA A 537 27.11 -11.63 -11.13
CA ALA A 537 26.90 -13.06 -11.38
C ALA A 537 25.54 -13.53 -10.86
N VAL A 538 24.87 -14.42 -11.61
CA VAL A 538 23.59 -15.00 -11.20
C VAL A 538 23.81 -16.00 -10.07
N ASN A 539 23.09 -15.82 -8.96
CA ASN A 539 23.06 -16.75 -7.84
C ASN A 539 21.94 -17.78 -8.01
N GLU A 540 20.72 -17.30 -8.23
CA GLU A 540 19.49 -18.07 -8.33
C GLU A 540 18.50 -17.38 -9.29
N ILE A 541 17.49 -18.12 -9.72
CA ILE A 541 16.35 -17.58 -10.48
C ILE A 541 15.05 -18.06 -9.83
N SER A 542 13.94 -17.37 -10.10
CA SER A 542 12.63 -17.86 -9.72
C SER A 542 11.55 -17.56 -10.75
N LEU A 543 10.79 -18.60 -11.09
CA LEU A 543 9.59 -18.55 -11.93
C LEU A 543 8.32 -18.56 -11.09
N CYS A 544 8.36 -19.17 -9.91
CA CYS A 544 7.19 -19.36 -9.07
C CYS A 544 7.38 -18.79 -7.66
N SER A 545 8.14 -17.70 -7.50
CA SER A 545 8.15 -16.97 -6.23
C SER A 545 8.26 -15.46 -6.45
N GLY A 546 7.33 -14.73 -5.86
CA GLY A 546 7.38 -13.27 -5.78
C GLY A 546 8.03 -12.82 -4.48
N HIS A 547 8.50 -11.58 -4.47
CA HIS A 547 8.74 -10.83 -3.24
C HIS A 547 7.61 -9.83 -3.01
N ASN A 548 7.64 -9.15 -1.87
CA ASN A 548 6.72 -8.04 -1.65
C ASN A 548 7.31 -6.82 -2.37
N TYR A 549 6.76 -6.49 -3.54
CA TYR A 549 7.13 -5.30 -4.31
C TYR A 549 6.28 -4.09 -3.94
N PHE A 550 5.57 -4.16 -2.81
CA PHE A 550 4.72 -3.09 -2.30
C PHE A 550 3.73 -2.64 -3.38
N PHE A 551 3.68 -1.34 -3.65
CA PHE A 551 2.82 -0.73 -4.66
C PHE A 551 3.17 -1.12 -6.10
N HIS A 552 4.36 -1.67 -6.37
CA HIS A 552 4.73 -2.17 -7.70
C HIS A 552 4.14 -3.53 -8.04
N SER A 553 3.63 -4.28 -7.04
CA SER A 553 3.13 -5.64 -7.26
C SER A 553 1.96 -5.69 -8.26
N THR A 554 1.05 -4.71 -8.20
CA THR A 554 -0.07 -4.59 -9.14
C THR A 554 0.43 -4.34 -10.56
N TYR A 555 1.34 -3.39 -10.73
CA TYR A 555 1.87 -3.02 -12.05
C TYR A 555 2.77 -4.09 -12.67
N LEU A 556 3.52 -4.84 -11.84
CA LEU A 556 4.24 -6.04 -12.27
C LEU A 556 3.26 -7.10 -12.81
N ALA A 557 2.14 -7.33 -12.12
CA ALA A 557 1.12 -8.25 -12.58
C ALA A 557 0.49 -7.79 -13.90
N GLU A 558 0.20 -6.50 -14.05
CA GLU A 558 -0.32 -5.92 -15.30
C GLU A 558 0.68 -6.03 -16.45
N ALA A 559 1.95 -5.68 -16.22
CA ALA A 559 3.03 -5.80 -17.20
C ALA A 559 3.20 -7.25 -17.69
N TRP A 560 3.07 -8.22 -16.79
CA TRP A 560 3.18 -9.64 -17.14
C TRP A 560 1.88 -10.16 -17.80
N ALA A 561 0.71 -9.92 -17.21
CA ALA A 561 -0.55 -10.47 -17.67
C ALA A 561 -1.05 -9.85 -19.00
N GLY A 562 -0.83 -8.55 -19.20
CA GLY A 562 -1.36 -7.80 -20.35
C GLY A 562 -1.05 -8.45 -21.71
N PRO A 563 0.21 -8.79 -22.02
CA PRO A 563 0.55 -9.41 -23.30
C PRO A 563 0.08 -10.85 -23.42
N LEU A 564 0.00 -11.61 -22.30
CA LEU A 564 -0.61 -12.94 -22.28
C LEU A 564 -2.10 -12.87 -22.66
N LEU A 565 -2.84 -11.94 -22.06
CA LEU A 565 -4.26 -11.69 -22.36
C LEU A 565 -4.48 -11.28 -23.80
N ALA A 566 -3.64 -10.38 -24.31
CA ALA A 566 -3.76 -9.86 -25.65
C ALA A 566 -3.25 -10.83 -26.74
N GLY A 567 -2.59 -11.93 -26.35
CA GLY A 567 -1.87 -12.80 -27.30
C GLY A 567 -0.76 -12.06 -28.06
N LYS A 568 -0.27 -10.95 -27.52
CA LYS A 568 0.70 -10.05 -28.17
C LYS A 568 2.11 -10.46 -27.78
N TYR A 569 2.62 -11.54 -28.34
CA TYR A 569 4.00 -11.95 -28.19
C TYR A 569 4.37 -12.84 -29.36
N ASN A 570 5.65 -12.85 -29.74
CA ASN A 570 6.12 -13.80 -30.73
C ASN A 570 6.15 -15.17 -30.07
N GLN A 571 5.10 -15.96 -30.31
CA GLN A 571 5.21 -17.40 -30.20
C GLN A 571 6.20 -17.81 -31.27
N GLU A 572 7.32 -18.38 -30.87
CA GLU A 572 8.29 -18.86 -31.83
C GLU A 572 7.59 -19.74 -32.87
N LYS A 573 8.00 -19.61 -34.13
CA LYS A 573 7.92 -20.66 -35.14
C LYS A 573 8.75 -21.89 -34.71
N ALA A 574 8.53 -22.41 -33.49
CA ALA A 574 9.23 -23.53 -32.87
C ALA A 574 9.09 -24.85 -33.67
N ARG A 575 8.30 -24.86 -34.75
CA ARG A 575 8.22 -25.99 -35.68
C ARG A 575 9.48 -26.22 -36.53
N SER A 576 10.45 -25.30 -36.61
CA SER A 576 11.63 -25.48 -37.48
C SER A 576 13.00 -25.49 -36.81
N GLY A 577 13.10 -25.24 -35.49
CA GLY A 577 14.40 -25.09 -34.79
C GLY A 577 14.64 -26.00 -33.57
N LEU A 578 13.66 -26.79 -33.14
CA LEU A 578 13.69 -27.54 -31.86
C LEU A 578 14.62 -28.77 -31.82
N ASN A 579 15.69 -28.80 -32.62
CA ASN A 579 16.67 -29.89 -32.64
C ASN A 579 17.95 -29.65 -31.82
N SER A 580 18.13 -28.56 -31.07
CA SER A 580 19.47 -28.28 -30.52
C SER A 580 19.61 -27.65 -29.12
N GLY A 581 18.59 -27.63 -28.25
CA GLY A 581 18.77 -27.00 -26.92
C GLY A 581 18.03 -27.65 -25.75
N TRP A 582 16.77 -28.01 -25.94
CA TRP A 582 15.99 -28.71 -24.93
C TRP A 582 16.12 -30.20 -25.18
N ILE A 583 17.19 -30.81 -24.67
CA ILE A 583 17.36 -32.25 -24.79
C ILE A 583 16.36 -32.92 -23.86
N GLY A 584 15.16 -33.19 -24.36
CA GLY A 584 14.23 -34.11 -23.72
C GLY A 584 14.92 -35.44 -23.45
N GLU A 585 14.58 -36.10 -22.34
CA GLU A 585 15.16 -37.40 -21.95
C GLU A 585 15.09 -38.45 -23.06
N SER A 586 14.10 -38.37 -23.96
CA SER A 586 14.00 -39.21 -25.16
C SER A 586 15.16 -39.02 -26.15
N THR A 587 15.66 -37.79 -26.32
CA THR A 587 16.82 -37.48 -27.15
C THR A 587 18.13 -37.92 -26.48
N ILE A 588 18.26 -37.79 -25.15
CA ILE A 588 19.39 -38.36 -24.39
C ILE A 588 19.40 -39.90 -24.51
N LYS A 589 18.23 -40.54 -24.41
CA LYS A 589 18.07 -41.99 -24.55
C LYS A 589 18.40 -42.46 -25.97
N ASN A 590 18.00 -41.70 -26.99
CA ASN A 590 18.34 -41.98 -28.39
C ASN A 590 19.82 -41.73 -28.71
N LEU A 591 20.45 -40.69 -28.14
CA LEU A 591 21.89 -40.46 -28.27
C LEU A 591 22.70 -41.55 -27.57
N LYS A 592 22.28 -42.04 -26.39
CA LYS A 592 22.90 -43.19 -25.72
C LYS A 592 22.74 -44.48 -26.54
N ASN A 593 21.58 -44.72 -27.14
CA ASN A 593 21.35 -45.86 -28.03
C ASN A 593 22.13 -45.77 -29.34
N THR A 594 22.36 -44.56 -29.86
CA THR A 594 23.11 -44.32 -31.10
C THR A 594 24.62 -44.39 -30.85
N ALA A 595 25.12 -43.85 -29.73
CA ALA A 595 26.50 -44.03 -29.27
C ALA A 595 26.81 -45.51 -28.97
N GLY A 596 25.85 -46.26 -28.41
CA GLY A 596 25.98 -47.71 -28.22
C GLY A 596 26.00 -48.53 -29.53
N ARG A 597 25.52 -47.98 -30.65
CA ARG A 597 25.62 -48.59 -31.99
C ARG A 597 26.90 -48.20 -32.73
N ILE A 598 27.44 -47.00 -32.49
CA ILE A 598 28.68 -46.53 -33.13
C ILE A 598 29.92 -47.22 -32.53
N TRP A 599 29.84 -47.75 -31.29
CA TRP A 599 30.92 -48.50 -30.63
C TRP A 599 31.03 -49.98 -30.98
N LYS A 600 30.45 -50.42 -32.11
CA LYS A 600 30.71 -51.75 -32.70
C LYS A 600 31.28 -51.60 -34.11
N ALA A 601 32.52 -51.12 -34.20
CA ALA A 601 33.36 -51.24 -35.39
C ALA A 601 34.77 -51.74 -34.97
N PRO A 602 35.46 -52.49 -35.84
CA PRO A 602 36.45 -53.48 -35.43
C PRO A 602 37.79 -52.86 -35.01
N ARG A 603 38.51 -53.57 -34.12
CA ARG A 603 39.88 -53.26 -33.68
C ARG A 603 40.79 -52.97 -34.88
N VAL A 604 41.17 -51.71 -35.06
CA VAL A 604 42.30 -51.31 -35.92
C VAL A 604 43.52 -51.10 -35.02
N ARG A 605 44.59 -51.85 -35.32
CA ARG A 605 45.90 -51.74 -34.67
C ARG A 605 46.63 -50.48 -35.17
N ASN A 606 47.33 -49.83 -34.24
CA ASN A 606 48.49 -48.95 -34.40
C ASN A 606 48.52 -47.99 -35.60
N THR A 607 48.43 -46.69 -35.33
CA THR A 607 49.50 -45.72 -35.65
C THR A 607 49.27 -44.38 -34.95
N THR A 608 50.36 -43.92 -34.34
CA THR A 608 50.79 -42.58 -33.93
C THR A 608 50.01 -41.31 -34.35
N LYS A 609 49.95 -40.40 -33.36
CA LYS A 609 50.09 -38.93 -33.39
C LYS A 609 48.92 -38.06 -33.86
N GLU A 610 48.59 -37.10 -32.97
CA GLU A 610 47.98 -35.80 -33.23
C GLU A 610 46.61 -35.78 -33.92
N VAL A 611 45.52 -35.70 -33.12
CA VAL A 611 44.47 -34.65 -33.21
C VAL A 611 43.72 -34.66 -31.87
N TRP A 612 43.82 -33.58 -31.09
CA TRP A 612 42.85 -33.26 -30.04
C TRP A 612 42.16 -31.97 -30.46
N GLU A 613 40.92 -32.08 -30.91
CA GLU A 613 39.91 -31.01 -30.87
C GLU A 613 38.53 -31.65 -31.14
N ILE A 614 37.74 -31.82 -30.08
CA ILE A 614 36.28 -31.57 -30.04
C ILE A 614 35.99 -30.98 -28.66
#